data_AF-H5WSY9-F1
#
_entry.id   AF-H5WSY9-F1
#
_cell.length_a   1.000
_cell.length_b   1.000
_cell.length_c   1.000
_cell.angle_alpha   90.00
_cell.angle_beta   90.00
_cell.angle_gamma   90.00
#
_symmetry.space_group_name_H-M   'P 1'
#
loop_
_entity.id
_entity.type
_entity.pdbx_description
1 polymer ?
#
loop_
_entity_poly.entity_id
_entity_poly.type
_entity_poly.pdbx_seq_one_letter_code
_entity_poly.pdbx_strand_id
1 'polypeptide(L)'
;MVKPMRTPGPRGRRRGFTLIELSVVLAVIALLLLLVTPRYFGALDRSKDKVLAHNLLQVRAAIDQYHADRGRYPESLDELVRERYLRSMPVNPVTEAVDWVLLPPPPGELGTVFDVQAPESSASAAAHAADGHEAPR
;
A
#
# COMPACT_ATOMS: atom_id res chain seq x y z
N MET A 1 -1.26 -85.25 -13.00
CA MET A 1 -0.86 -83.88 -12.61
C MET A 1 -1.74 -82.88 -13.37
N VAL A 2 -2.84 -82.40 -12.79
CA VAL A 2 -3.80 -81.48 -13.45
C VAL A 2 -3.60 -80.08 -12.88
N LYS A 3 -3.23 -79.12 -13.72
CA LYS A 3 -3.01 -77.72 -13.35
C LYS A 3 -4.34 -76.97 -13.42
N PRO A 4 -4.82 -76.30 -12.36
CA PRO A 4 -6.10 -75.60 -12.40
C PRO A 4 -6.01 -74.35 -13.29
N MET A 5 -7.02 -74.17 -14.15
CA MET A 5 -7.23 -72.96 -14.96
C MET A 5 -7.63 -71.80 -14.04
N ARG A 6 -6.85 -70.73 -14.04
CA ARG A 6 -7.22 -69.48 -13.36
C ARG A 6 -8.28 -68.76 -14.19
N THR A 7 -9.46 -68.59 -13.62
CA THR A 7 -10.50 -67.70 -14.16
C THR A 7 -10.06 -66.25 -14.00
N PRO A 8 -10.10 -65.42 -15.06
CA PRO A 8 -9.77 -64.01 -14.95
C PRO A 8 -10.89 -63.26 -14.23
N GLY A 9 -10.53 -62.54 -13.15
CA GLY A 9 -11.45 -61.69 -12.39
C GLY A 9 -11.94 -60.48 -13.20
N PRO A 10 -13.05 -59.84 -12.79
CA PRO A 10 -13.63 -58.71 -13.50
C PRO A 10 -12.64 -57.55 -13.57
N ARG A 11 -12.35 -57.09 -14.80
CA ARG A 11 -11.50 -55.91 -15.04
C ARG A 11 -12.29 -54.67 -14.62
N GLY A 12 -11.85 -54.02 -13.54
CA GLY A 12 -12.43 -52.75 -13.10
C GLY A 12 -12.40 -51.73 -14.25
N ARG A 13 -13.55 -51.15 -14.58
CA ARG A 13 -13.68 -50.12 -15.62
C ARG A 13 -12.84 -48.91 -15.19
N ARG A 14 -11.71 -48.68 -15.87
CA ARG A 14 -10.94 -47.45 -15.70
C ARG A 14 -11.83 -46.28 -16.13
N ARG A 15 -12.21 -45.43 -15.19
CA ARG A 15 -12.91 -44.17 -15.48
C ARG A 15 -11.88 -43.23 -16.11
N GLY A 16 -12.12 -42.82 -17.35
CA GLY A 16 -11.30 -41.82 -18.03
C GLY A 16 -11.71 -40.41 -17.58
N PHE A 17 -10.72 -39.53 -17.46
CA PHE A 17 -10.93 -38.11 -17.23
C PHE A 17 -11.44 -37.45 -18.51
N THR A 18 -12.48 -36.62 -18.43
CA THR A 18 -13.07 -35.97 -19.61
C THR A 18 -12.56 -34.53 -19.75
N LEU A 19 -12.44 -34.02 -20.98
CA LEU A 19 -12.08 -32.62 -21.21
C LEU A 19 -13.10 -31.64 -20.60
N ILE A 20 -14.37 -32.06 -20.51
CA ILE A 20 -15.46 -31.27 -19.91
C ILE A 20 -15.23 -31.10 -18.40
N GLU A 21 -14.75 -32.14 -17.72
CA GLU A 21 -14.44 -32.06 -16.28
C GLU A 21 -13.33 -31.03 -16.01
N LEU A 22 -12.31 -30.99 -16.87
CA LEU A 22 -11.26 -29.97 -16.79
C LEU A 22 -11.79 -28.57 -17.13
N SER A 23 -12.64 -28.44 -18.15
CA SER A 23 -13.15 -27.13 -18.58
C SER A 23 -14.05 -26.49 -17.51
N VAL A 24 -14.87 -27.28 -16.82
CA VAL A 24 -15.69 -26.81 -15.70
C VAL A 24 -14.81 -26.35 -14.54
N VAL A 25 -13.73 -27.08 -14.21
CA VAL A 25 -12.80 -26.68 -13.15
C VAL A 25 -12.11 -25.35 -13.49
N LEU A 26 -11.61 -25.20 -14.72
CA LEU A 26 -10.99 -23.94 -15.15
C LEU A 26 -11.99 -22.78 -15.15
N ALA A 27 -13.25 -23.03 -15.54
CA ALA A 27 -14.31 -22.02 -15.48
C ALA A 27 -14.59 -21.56 -14.04
N VAL A 28 -14.62 -22.47 -13.07
CA VAL A 28 -14.79 -22.13 -11.66
C VAL A 28 -13.57 -21.36 -11.13
N ILE A 29 -12.34 -21.76 -11.47
CA ILE A 29 -11.11 -21.04 -11.07
C ILE A 29 -11.13 -19.61 -11.62
N ALA A 30 -11.46 -19.43 -12.90
CA ALA A 30 -11.54 -18.10 -13.52
C ALA A 30 -12.59 -17.21 -12.85
N LEU A 31 -13.76 -17.78 -12.51
CA LEU A 31 -14.82 -17.07 -11.78
C LEU A 31 -14.36 -16.63 -10.39
N LEU A 32 -13.67 -17.49 -9.64
CA LEU A 32 -13.15 -17.16 -8.31
C LEU A 32 -12.10 -16.04 -8.37
N LEU A 33 -11.17 -16.09 -9.32
CA LEU A 33 -10.15 -15.05 -9.49
C LEU A 33 -10.75 -13.67 -9.75
N LEU A 34 -11.83 -13.60 -10.55
CA LEU A 34 -12.53 -12.34 -10.83
C LEU A 34 -13.11 -11.69 -9.56
N LEU A 35 -13.62 -12.50 -8.62
CA LEU A 35 -14.21 -12.01 -7.38
C LEU A 35 -13.17 -11.52 -6.36
N VAL A 36 -11.97 -12.12 -6.35
CA VAL A 36 -10.93 -11.82 -5.35
C VAL A 36 -10.10 -10.59 -5.74
N THR A 37 -9.83 -10.41 -7.03
CA THR A 37 -8.95 -9.34 -7.56
C THR A 37 -9.27 -7.93 -7.06
N PRO A 38 -10.51 -7.40 -7.15
CA PRO A 38 -10.81 -6.02 -6.73
C PRO A 38 -10.64 -5.80 -5.22
N ARG A 39 -10.84 -6.83 -4.40
CA ARG A 39 -10.67 -6.73 -2.95
C ARG A 39 -9.21 -6.63 -2.53
N TYR A 40 -8.32 -7.29 -3.25
CA TYR A 40 -6.89 -7.29 -2.96
C TYR A 40 -6.27 -5.89 -3.14
N PHE A 41 -6.55 -5.23 -4.28
CA PHE A 41 -6.05 -3.89 -4.55
C PHE A 41 -6.56 -2.85 -3.54
N GLY A 42 -7.86 -2.84 -3.23
CA GLY A 42 -8.40 -1.91 -2.23
C GLY A 42 -7.93 -2.15 -0.79
N ALA A 43 -7.44 -3.35 -0.47
CA ALA A 43 -6.79 -3.61 0.82
C ALA A 43 -5.35 -3.07 0.85
N LEU A 44 -4.61 -3.21 -0.26
CA LEU A 44 -3.26 -2.67 -0.40
C LEU A 44 -3.26 -1.13 -0.34
N ASP A 45 -4.16 -0.47 -1.07
CA ASP A 45 -4.23 0.99 -1.10
C ASP A 45 -4.49 1.56 0.30
N ARG A 46 -5.48 1.01 1.02
CA ARG A 46 -5.75 1.40 2.41
C ARG A 46 -4.59 1.12 3.36
N SER A 47 -3.78 0.10 3.08
CA SER A 47 -2.57 -0.18 3.86
C SER A 47 -1.51 0.90 3.60
N LYS A 48 -1.33 1.31 2.35
CA LYS A 48 -0.41 2.39 1.97
C LYS A 48 -0.84 3.70 2.63
N ASP A 49 -2.12 4.04 2.61
CA ASP A 49 -2.65 5.26 3.25
C ASP A 49 -2.39 5.29 4.76
N LYS A 50 -2.60 4.16 5.44
CA LYS A 50 -2.32 4.03 6.88
C LYS A 50 -0.85 4.21 7.20
N VAL A 51 0.04 3.62 6.39
CA VAL A 51 1.48 3.78 6.55
C VAL A 51 1.90 5.22 6.28
N LEU A 52 1.32 5.87 5.26
CA LEU A 52 1.58 7.27 4.95
C LEU A 52 1.19 8.18 6.12
N ALA A 53 -0.02 8.02 6.66
CA ALA A 53 -0.50 8.78 7.81
C ALA A 53 0.40 8.55 9.04
N HIS A 54 0.83 7.31 9.29
CA HIS A 54 1.75 7.00 10.37
C HIS A 54 3.11 7.68 10.20
N ASN A 55 3.69 7.63 9.00
CA ASN A 55 4.98 8.23 8.69
C ASN A 55 4.93 9.77 8.88
N LEU A 56 3.85 10.43 8.43
CA LEU A 56 3.63 11.86 8.65
C LEU A 56 3.59 12.20 10.14
N LEU A 57 2.86 11.43 10.94
CA LEU A 57 2.79 11.63 12.39
C LEU A 57 4.16 11.45 13.05
N GLN A 58 4.95 10.45 12.63
CA GLN A 58 6.30 10.23 13.15
C GLN A 58 7.24 11.41 12.85
N VAL A 59 7.22 11.92 11.62
CA VAL A 59 8.07 13.05 11.23
C VAL A 59 7.66 14.33 11.96
N ARG A 60 6.35 14.61 12.07
CA ARG A 60 5.82 15.76 12.83
C ARG A 60 6.24 15.70 14.30
N ALA A 61 6.07 14.55 14.93
CA ALA A 61 6.50 14.37 16.32
C ALA A 61 8.00 14.59 16.51
N ALA A 62 8.83 14.19 15.52
CA ALA A 62 10.26 14.45 15.55
C ALA A 62 10.61 15.94 15.38
N ILE A 63 9.87 16.67 14.54
CA ILE A 63 10.00 18.13 14.39
C ILE A 63 9.63 18.83 15.69
N ASP A 64 8.49 18.48 16.28
CA ASP A 64 8.02 19.06 17.55
C ASP A 64 9.03 18.82 18.68
N GLN A 65 9.59 17.60 18.74
CA GLN A 65 10.61 17.25 19.73
C GLN A 65 11.91 18.03 19.49
N TYR A 66 12.34 18.18 18.25
CA TYR A 66 13.51 19.00 17.91
C TYR A 66 13.31 20.46 18.34
N HIS A 67 12.12 21.02 18.08
CA HIS A 67 11.78 22.38 18.48
C HIS A 67 11.77 22.54 20.01
N ALA A 68 11.21 21.57 20.74
CA ALA A 68 11.21 21.57 22.21
C ALA A 68 12.63 21.54 22.80
N ASP A 69 13.55 20.80 22.19
CA ASP A 69 14.92 20.63 22.70
C ASP A 69 15.87 21.76 22.28
N ARG A 70 15.71 22.30 21.06
CA ARG A 70 16.62 23.30 20.47
C ARG A 70 16.07 24.73 20.45
N GLY A 71 14.78 24.91 20.71
CA GLY A 71 14.10 26.22 20.65
C GLY A 71 14.01 26.81 19.24
N ARG A 72 14.22 25.99 18.20
CA ARG A 72 14.08 26.34 16.78
C ARG A 72 13.62 25.14 15.97
N TYR A 73 12.96 25.37 14.86
CA TYR A 73 12.62 24.33 13.90
C TYR A 73 13.88 23.87 13.15
N PRO A 74 13.90 22.62 12.65
CA PRO A 74 15.00 22.13 11.83
C PRO A 74 15.10 22.93 10.52
N GLU A 75 16.32 23.07 10.00
CA GLU A 75 16.61 23.72 8.71
C GLU A 75 16.36 22.77 7.52
N SER A 76 16.34 21.47 7.80
CA SER A 76 16.04 20.43 6.82
C SER A 76 15.60 19.17 7.54
N LEU A 77 14.85 18.32 6.84
CA LEU A 77 14.47 17.01 7.34
C LEU A 77 15.69 16.11 7.61
N ASP A 78 16.77 16.23 6.83
CA ASP A 78 18.02 15.51 7.07
C ASP A 78 18.65 15.81 8.43
N GLU A 79 18.42 17.02 8.97
CA GLU A 79 18.91 17.40 10.30
C GLU A 79 18.33 16.48 11.39
N LEU A 80 17.04 16.11 11.27
CA LEU A 80 16.39 15.19 12.21
C LEU A 80 17.03 13.81 12.22
N VAL A 81 17.56 13.36 11.08
CA VAL A 81 18.26 12.07 10.99
C VAL A 81 19.66 12.17 11.57
N ARG A 82 20.40 13.23 11.24
CA ARG A 82 21.77 13.47 11.75
C ARG A 82 21.80 13.62 13.26
N GLU A 83 20.84 14.35 13.80
CA GLU A 83 20.67 14.61 15.24
C GLU A 83 19.90 13.49 15.96
N ARG A 84 19.59 12.39 15.27
CA ARG A 84 18.98 11.15 15.80
C ARG A 84 17.57 11.29 16.39
N TYR A 85 16.81 12.32 15.99
CA TYR A 85 15.36 12.39 16.24
C TYR A 85 14.61 11.38 15.36
N LEU A 86 15.13 11.11 14.16
CA LEU A 86 14.69 10.04 13.27
C LEU A 86 15.83 9.05 13.02
N ARG A 87 15.49 7.76 12.94
CA ARG A 87 16.48 6.71 12.58
C ARG A 87 16.86 6.78 11.10
N SER A 88 15.90 7.13 10.25
CA SER A 88 16.03 7.32 8.81
C SER A 88 14.79 8.08 8.34
N MET A 89 14.89 8.72 7.17
CA MET A 89 13.69 9.27 6.53
C MET A 89 12.72 8.15 6.17
N PRO A 90 11.44 8.22 6.60
CA PRO A 90 10.45 7.28 6.13
C PRO A 90 10.20 7.48 4.64
N VAL A 91 9.97 6.38 3.93
CA VAL A 91 9.60 6.37 2.51
C VAL A 91 8.10 6.55 2.37
N ASN A 92 7.67 7.30 1.38
CA ASN A 92 6.27 7.43 1.02
C ASN A 92 5.79 6.12 0.36
N PRO A 93 4.83 5.37 0.95
CA PRO A 93 4.38 4.08 0.40
C PRO A 93 3.55 4.21 -0.90
N VAL A 94 3.15 5.44 -1.26
CA VAL A 94 2.36 5.72 -2.47
C VAL A 94 3.28 6.00 -3.65
N THR A 95 4.31 6.83 -3.47
CA THR A 95 5.27 7.22 -4.53
C THR A 95 6.56 6.41 -4.51
N GLU A 96 6.76 5.61 -3.46
CA GLU A 96 7.99 4.83 -3.19
C GLU A 96 9.25 5.70 -3.12
N ALA A 97 9.09 7.00 -2.82
CA ALA A 97 10.16 8.00 -2.75
C ALA A 97 10.16 8.75 -1.40
N VAL A 98 11.22 9.52 -1.14
CA VAL A 98 11.32 10.43 0.01
C VAL A 98 11.03 11.85 -0.49
N ASP A 99 9.76 12.17 -0.67
CA ASP A 99 9.27 13.35 -1.42
C ASP A 99 8.35 14.26 -0.59
N TRP A 100 8.71 14.49 0.67
CA TRP A 100 7.92 15.31 1.60
C TRP A 100 7.89 16.79 1.20
N VAL A 101 6.70 17.38 1.13
CA VAL A 101 6.51 18.83 0.94
C VAL A 101 6.68 19.53 2.27
N LEU A 102 7.60 20.51 2.31
CA LEU A 102 7.95 21.25 3.52
C LEU A 102 7.11 22.52 3.62
N LEU A 103 6.52 22.76 4.79
CA LEU A 103 5.81 23.99 5.10
C LEU A 103 6.65 24.87 6.04
N PRO A 104 6.85 26.15 5.68
CA PRO A 104 7.63 27.06 6.50
C PRO A 104 6.89 27.44 7.80
N PRO A 105 7.63 27.73 8.88
CA PRO A 105 7.04 28.19 10.13
C PRO A 105 6.36 29.57 10.00
N PRO A 106 5.38 29.88 10.87
CA PRO A 106 4.78 31.20 10.96
C PRO A 106 5.84 32.32 11.18
N PRO A 107 5.56 33.56 10.72
CA PRO A 107 6.49 34.67 10.90
C PRO A 107 6.81 34.89 12.39
N GLY A 108 8.10 34.85 12.74
CA GLY A 108 8.58 35.06 14.11
C GLY A 108 9.22 33.84 14.77
N GLU A 109 9.11 32.65 14.17
CA GLU A 109 9.80 31.44 14.62
C GLU A 109 11.05 31.16 13.77
N LEU A 110 12.11 30.64 14.40
CA LEU A 110 13.40 30.34 13.75
C LEU A 110 13.37 28.93 13.14
N GLY A 111 13.83 28.78 11.90
CA GLY A 111 13.94 27.49 11.18
C GLY A 111 13.20 27.49 9.84
N THR A 112 13.16 26.34 9.15
CA THR A 112 12.57 26.24 7.80
C THR A 112 11.48 25.18 7.66
N VAL A 113 11.44 24.16 8.54
CA VAL A 113 10.49 23.06 8.45
C VAL A 113 9.62 23.01 9.71
N PHE A 114 8.40 23.54 9.60
CA PHE A 114 7.38 23.48 10.64
C PHE A 114 6.50 22.23 10.50
N ASP A 115 6.06 21.94 9.28
CA ASP A 115 5.22 20.79 8.99
C ASP A 115 5.67 20.10 7.70
N VAL A 116 5.30 18.82 7.59
CA VAL A 116 5.46 18.00 6.39
C VAL A 116 4.09 17.55 5.87
N GLN A 117 3.94 17.60 4.55
CA GLN A 117 2.80 17.03 3.85
C GLN A 117 3.29 16.02 2.82
N ALA A 118 2.45 15.01 2.57
CA ALA A 118 2.64 14.18 1.40
C ALA A 118 2.43 15.06 0.16
N PRO A 119 3.22 14.89 -0.92
CA PRO A 119 2.91 15.58 -2.16
C PRO A 119 1.50 15.20 -2.57
N GLU A 120 0.74 16.15 -3.12
CA GLU A 120 -0.60 15.88 -3.61
C GLU A 120 -0.51 14.71 -4.59
N SER A 121 -0.97 13.52 -4.14
CA SER A 121 -1.13 12.39 -5.03
C SER A 121 -2.05 12.87 -6.15
N SER A 122 -1.70 12.58 -7.40
CA SER A 122 -2.51 12.94 -8.57
C SER A 122 -3.97 12.46 -8.46
N ALA A 123 -4.25 11.49 -7.60
CA ALA A 123 -5.61 11.07 -7.22
C ALA A 123 -6.38 12.09 -6.35
N SER A 124 -5.71 12.82 -5.44
CA SER A 124 -6.30 13.86 -4.60
C SER A 124 -6.53 15.16 -5.39
N ALA A 125 -5.62 15.51 -6.30
CA ALA A 125 -5.79 16.65 -7.21
C ALA A 125 -7.00 16.45 -8.14
N ALA A 126 -7.24 15.22 -8.62
CA ALA A 126 -8.42 14.89 -9.42
C ALA A 126 -9.74 15.01 -8.63
N ALA A 127 -9.73 14.70 -7.33
CA ALA A 127 -10.89 14.87 -6.45
C ALA A 127 -11.17 16.36 -6.16
N HIS A 128 -10.14 17.18 -5.92
CA HIS A 128 -10.31 18.63 -5.74
C HIS A 128 -10.70 19.36 -7.04
N ALA A 129 -10.24 18.90 -8.20
CA ALA A 129 -10.65 19.45 -9.49
C ALA A 129 -12.11 19.12 -9.84
N ALA A 130 -12.66 18.01 -9.34
CA ALA A 130 -14.06 17.65 -9.53
C ALA A 130 -15.01 18.45 -8.63
N ASP A 131 -14.53 18.96 -7.49
CA ASP A 131 -15.31 19.75 -6.51
C ASP A 131 -15.29 21.27 -6.82
N GLY A 132 -14.45 21.71 -7.76
CA GLY A 132 -14.20 23.12 -8.07
C GLY A 132 -15.04 23.75 -9.19
N HIS A 133 -16.08 23.07 -9.73
CA HIS A 133 -16.86 23.63 -10.85
C HIS A 133 -18.10 24.44 -10.46
N GLU A 134 -18.38 24.64 -9.17
CA GLU A 134 -19.47 25.53 -8.73
C GLU A 134 -18.90 26.92 -8.39
N ALA A 135 -18.59 27.68 -9.44
CA ALA A 135 -18.27 29.10 -9.35
C ALA A 135 -19.55 29.95 -9.19
N PRO A 136 -19.46 31.13 -8.54
CA PRO A 136 -20.57 31.84 -7.90
C PRO A 136 -21.44 32.64 -8.87
N ARG A 137 -22.67 32.96 -8.42
CA ARG A 137 -23.46 34.09 -8.92
C ARG A 137 -23.66 35.12 -7.83
#